data_AF-A0A1V3RTI6-F1
#
_entry.id   AF-A0A1V3RTI6-F1
#
_cell.length_a   1.000
_cell.length_b   1.000
_cell.length_c   1.000
_cell.angle_alpha   90.00
_cell.angle_beta   90.00
_cell.angle_gamma   90.00
#
_symmetry.space_group_name_H-M   'P 1'
#
loop_
_entity.id
_entity.type
_entity.pdbx_description
1 polymer ?
#
loop_
_entity_poly.entity_id
_entity_poly.type
_entity_poly.pdbx_seq_one_letter_code
_entity_poly.pdbx_strand_id
1 'polypeptide(L)'
;MNTPVKLPSLRKNATLDDCPRFATRTETIERLEGDLDSLVVGVLDDLSYEIIKAYRYSPPKGFLEWIGTSATNGIRRLVRVVYSSDEPIWMLSQELGINNQLDVIRFLASCWLLPQMEHRFGPVPETVCTVLFDLIASTKRRSPEPARNCDAF
;
A
#
# COMPACT_ATOMS: atom_id res chain seq x y z
N MET A 1 -64.35 -0.05 17.29
CA MET A 1 -63.89 -1.45 17.20
C MET A 1 -62.38 -1.40 16.96
N ASN A 2 -61.58 -1.55 18.03
CA ASN A 2 -60.12 -1.49 17.96
C ASN A 2 -59.55 -2.90 17.91
N THR A 3 -58.95 -3.29 16.79
CA THR A 3 -58.16 -4.51 16.66
C THR A 3 -56.73 -4.25 17.16
N PRO A 4 -56.19 -5.03 18.11
CA PRO A 4 -54.80 -4.86 18.53
C PRO A 4 -53.85 -5.45 17.47
N VAL A 5 -52.91 -4.63 17.00
CA VAL A 5 -51.81 -5.05 16.12
C VAL A 5 -50.87 -5.96 16.90
N LYS A 6 -50.77 -7.21 16.47
CA LYS A 6 -49.88 -8.23 17.04
C LYS A 6 -48.49 -8.04 16.44
N LEU A 7 -47.56 -7.44 17.20
CA LEU A 7 -46.15 -7.33 16.83
C LEU A 7 -45.53 -8.75 16.74
N PRO A 8 -44.77 -9.07 15.67
CA PRO A 8 -44.08 -10.35 15.59
C PRO A 8 -42.97 -10.41 16.64
N SER A 9 -42.99 -11.49 17.43
CA SER A 9 -41.98 -11.80 18.45
C SER A 9 -40.59 -11.85 17.83
N LEU A 10 -39.71 -10.95 18.27
CA LEU A 10 -38.27 -11.01 18.00
C LEU A 10 -37.75 -12.38 18.49
N ARG A 11 -37.44 -13.28 17.56
CA ARG A 11 -36.63 -14.46 17.85
C ARG A 11 -35.26 -13.96 18.32
N LYS A 12 -35.04 -14.02 19.64
CA LYS A 12 -33.72 -14.08 20.25
C LYS A 12 -33.05 -15.33 19.70
N ASN A 13 -32.00 -15.15 18.90
CA ASN A 13 -30.88 -16.07 18.68
C ASN A 13 -29.80 -15.27 17.92
N ALA A 14 -29.29 -14.21 18.56
CA ALA A 14 -28.02 -13.64 18.15
C ALA A 14 -26.94 -14.45 18.88
N THR A 15 -26.36 -15.42 18.19
CA THR A 15 -25.08 -16.01 18.56
C THR A 15 -24.06 -14.89 18.62
N LEU A 16 -23.37 -14.78 19.76
CA LEU A 16 -22.46 -13.70 20.11
C LEU A 16 -21.11 -13.76 19.34
N ASP A 17 -21.10 -14.37 18.15
CA ASP A 17 -19.93 -14.56 17.28
C ASP A 17 -20.01 -13.75 15.97
N ASP A 18 -21.13 -13.09 15.68
CA ASP A 18 -21.28 -12.21 14.50
C ASP A 18 -20.89 -10.75 14.79
N CYS A 19 -19.88 -10.53 15.64
CA CYS A 19 -19.15 -9.27 15.58
C CYS A 19 -18.27 -9.33 14.33
N PRO A 20 -18.45 -8.46 13.32
CA PRO A 20 -17.55 -8.44 12.18
C PRO A 20 -16.15 -8.11 12.70
N ARG A 21 -15.29 -9.13 12.78
CA ARG A 21 -13.88 -8.98 13.08
C ARG A 21 -13.35 -7.97 12.07
N PHE A 22 -12.83 -6.83 12.53
CA PHE A 22 -12.14 -5.90 11.64
C PHE A 22 -11.10 -6.71 10.87
N ALA A 23 -11.18 -6.67 9.54
CA ALA A 23 -10.25 -7.37 8.69
C ALA A 23 -8.82 -6.93 9.06
N THR A 24 -7.92 -7.90 9.20
CA THR A 24 -6.50 -7.58 9.37
C THR A 24 -5.99 -6.83 8.14
N ARG A 25 -4.88 -6.10 8.28
CA ARG A 25 -4.27 -5.34 7.18
C ARG A 25 -4.07 -6.20 5.94
N THR A 26 -3.55 -7.41 6.12
CA THR A 26 -3.35 -8.39 5.05
C THR A 26 -4.68 -8.81 4.42
N GLU A 27 -5.71 -9.11 5.22
CA GLU A 27 -7.04 -9.51 4.73
C GLU A 27 -7.82 -8.36 4.06
N THR A 28 -7.47 -7.10 4.34
CA THR A 28 -8.05 -5.93 3.66
C THR A 28 -7.38 -5.78 2.30
N ILE A 29 -6.06 -5.93 2.26
CA ILE A 29 -5.25 -5.88 1.03
C ILE A 29 -5.62 -7.05 0.08
N GLU A 30 -5.77 -8.27 0.59
CA GLU A 30 -6.24 -9.45 -0.17
C GLU A 30 -7.66 -9.28 -0.71
N ARG A 31 -8.53 -8.54 -0.01
CA ARG A 31 -9.88 -8.20 -0.52
C ARG A 31 -9.85 -7.14 -1.62
N LEU A 32 -8.80 -6.32 -1.68
CA LEU A 32 -8.61 -5.27 -2.68
C LEU A 32 -7.83 -5.76 -3.92
N GLU A 33 -7.41 -7.02 -3.94
CA GLU A 33 -6.51 -7.63 -4.94
C GLU A 33 -7.08 -7.73 -6.38
N GLY A 34 -8.19 -7.05 -6.67
CA GLY A 34 -8.76 -6.89 -8.02
C GLY A 34 -8.82 -5.45 -8.53
N ASP A 35 -8.49 -4.45 -7.71
CA ASP A 35 -8.54 -3.03 -8.08
C ASP A 35 -7.21 -2.32 -7.77
N LEU A 36 -6.46 -2.04 -8.85
CA LEU A 36 -5.20 -1.31 -8.82
C LEU A 36 -5.33 0.06 -8.13
N ASP A 37 -6.44 0.77 -8.30
CA ASP A 37 -6.62 2.08 -7.68
C ASP A 37 -6.77 1.97 -6.17
N SER A 38 -7.47 0.93 -5.70
CA SER A 38 -7.61 0.63 -4.28
C SER A 38 -6.29 0.22 -3.64
N LEU A 39 -5.47 -0.57 -4.34
CA LEU A 39 -4.10 -0.90 -3.89
C LEU A 39 -3.21 0.34 -3.79
N VAL A 40 -3.28 1.25 -4.77
CA VAL A 40 -2.54 2.52 -4.73
C VAL A 40 -2.93 3.35 -3.51
N VAL A 41 -4.22 3.45 -3.21
CA VAL A 41 -4.69 4.18 -2.02
C VAL A 41 -4.14 3.56 -0.75
N GLY A 42 -4.24 2.23 -0.59
CA GLY A 42 -3.70 1.54 0.58
C GLY A 42 -2.20 1.74 0.77
N VAL A 43 -1.42 1.65 -0.33
CA VAL A 43 0.02 1.92 -0.31
C VAL A 43 0.33 3.36 0.09
N LEU A 44 -0.45 4.32 -0.40
CA LEU A 44 -0.25 5.73 -0.09
C LEU A 44 -0.67 6.10 1.31
N ASP A 45 -1.73 5.50 1.85
CA ASP A 45 -2.12 5.68 3.25
C ASP A 45 -0.98 5.19 4.17
N ASP A 46 -0.45 3.99 3.91
CA ASP A 46 0.68 3.44 4.66
C ASP A 46 1.95 4.30 4.54
N LEU A 47 2.30 4.73 3.32
CA LEU A 47 3.47 5.57 3.08
C LEU A 47 3.31 6.95 3.72
N SER A 48 2.12 7.57 3.58
CA SER A 48 1.86 8.89 4.13
C SER A 48 1.97 8.87 5.65
N TYR A 49 1.46 7.83 6.31
CA TYR A 49 1.61 7.65 7.75
C TYR A 49 3.09 7.58 8.18
N GLU A 50 3.89 6.72 7.53
CA GLU A 50 5.31 6.60 7.86
C GLU A 50 6.11 7.88 7.54
N ILE A 51 5.77 8.59 6.45
CA ILE A 51 6.38 9.88 6.11
C ILE A 51 6.03 10.94 7.16
N ILE A 52 4.75 11.05 7.57
CA ILE A 52 4.31 11.98 8.61
C ILE A 52 5.05 11.70 9.92
N LYS A 53 5.19 10.43 10.29
CA LYS A 53 5.95 9.99 11.46
C LYS A 53 7.44 10.33 11.32
N ALA A 54 8.04 10.17 10.14
CA ALA A 54 9.42 10.56 9.86
C ALA A 54 9.65 12.08 9.94
N TYR A 55 8.61 12.88 9.65
CA TYR A 55 8.55 14.32 9.93
C TYR A 55 8.21 14.65 11.40
N ARG A 56 8.22 13.67 12.31
CA ARG A 56 7.84 13.83 13.73
C ARG A 56 6.46 14.46 13.89
N TYR A 57 5.51 14.05 13.04
CA TYR A 57 4.14 14.56 12.99
C TYR A 57 4.01 16.06 12.64
N SER A 58 5.06 16.65 12.06
CA SER A 58 5.05 18.04 11.59
C SER A 58 5.52 18.13 10.13
N PRO A 59 4.75 17.57 9.18
CA PRO A 59 5.10 17.63 7.76
C PRO A 59 5.01 19.07 7.21
N PRO A 60 5.66 19.35 6.06
CA PRO A 60 5.57 20.65 5.39
C PRO A 60 4.11 21.07 5.14
N LYS A 61 3.86 22.39 5.18
CA LYS A 61 2.53 22.94 4.93
C LYS A 61 2.03 22.51 3.55
N GLY A 62 0.80 22.01 3.49
CA GLY A 62 0.17 21.52 2.25
C GLY A 62 0.53 20.09 1.86
N PHE A 63 1.39 19.39 2.63
CA PHE A 63 1.72 17.98 2.37
C PHE A 63 0.49 17.07 2.39
N LEU A 64 -0.38 17.18 3.40
CA LEU A 64 -1.56 16.31 3.55
C LEU A 64 -2.57 16.50 2.41
N GLU A 65 -2.79 17.75 1.99
CA GLU A 65 -3.65 18.05 0.86
C GLU A 65 -3.05 17.53 -0.44
N TRP A 66 -1.73 17.72 -0.63
CA TRP A 66 -1.02 17.23 -1.81
C TRP A 66 -1.03 15.71 -1.93
N ILE A 67 -0.72 15.00 -0.84
CA ILE A 67 -0.61 13.54 -0.84
C ILE A 67 -1.98 12.92 -1.14
N GLY A 68 -3.05 13.44 -0.52
CA GLY A 68 -4.42 12.97 -0.73
C GLY A 68 -5.05 13.34 -2.08
N THR A 69 -4.42 14.22 -2.86
CA THR A 69 -4.94 14.65 -4.17
C THR A 69 -3.95 14.42 -5.30
N SER A 70 -3.05 15.37 -5.54
CA SER A 70 -2.17 15.38 -6.71
C SER A 70 -1.22 14.18 -6.72
N ALA A 71 -0.64 13.82 -5.57
CA ALA A 71 0.25 12.67 -5.51
C ALA A 71 -0.50 11.37 -5.77
N THR A 72 -1.65 11.18 -5.11
CA THR A 72 -2.50 10.01 -5.33
C THR A 72 -2.90 9.87 -6.80
N ASN A 73 -3.35 10.94 -7.45
CA ASN A 73 -3.72 10.90 -8.86
C ASN A 73 -2.52 10.66 -9.80
N GLY A 74 -1.37 11.25 -9.47
CA GLY A 74 -0.12 11.02 -10.20
C GLY A 74 0.32 9.56 -10.16
N ILE A 75 0.28 8.96 -8.98
CA ILE A 75 0.67 7.55 -8.77
C ILE A 75 -0.35 6.60 -9.39
N ARG A 76 -1.66 6.85 -9.26
CA ARG A 76 -2.69 6.08 -9.98
C ARG A 76 -2.41 6.08 -11.48
N ARG A 77 -2.12 7.24 -12.06
CA ARG A 77 -1.80 7.34 -13.50
C ARG A 77 -0.52 6.58 -13.85
N LEU A 78 0.53 6.71 -13.04
CA LEU A 78 1.80 5.99 -13.24
C LEU A 78 1.57 4.48 -13.21
N VAL A 79 0.92 3.98 -12.16
CA VAL A 79 0.62 2.56 -11.98
C VAL A 79 -0.23 2.04 -13.13
N ARG A 80 -1.28 2.77 -13.55
CA ARG A 80 -2.06 2.37 -14.72
C ARG A 80 -1.22 2.27 -15.99
N VAL A 81 -0.31 3.21 -16.26
CA VAL A 81 0.55 3.16 -17.46
C VAL A 81 1.48 1.94 -17.41
N VAL A 82 2.06 1.67 -16.25
CA VAL A 82 2.98 0.55 -16.03
C VAL A 82 2.25 -0.80 -16.13
N TYR A 83 1.05 -0.92 -15.53
CA TYR A 83 0.22 -2.15 -15.55
C TYR A 83 -0.61 -2.33 -16.82
N SER A 84 -0.81 -1.29 -17.63
CA SER A 84 -1.41 -1.43 -18.97
C SER A 84 -0.41 -1.89 -20.02
N SER A 85 0.87 -1.97 -19.68
CA SER A 85 1.92 -2.45 -20.56
C SER A 85 2.25 -3.89 -20.19
N ASP A 86 2.28 -4.81 -21.16
CA ASP A 86 2.50 -6.25 -20.88
C ASP A 86 3.96 -6.58 -20.47
N GLU A 87 4.91 -5.70 -20.77
CA GLU A 87 6.36 -5.92 -20.66
C GLU A 87 7.07 -5.41 -19.37
N PRO A 88 6.77 -4.23 -18.80
CA PRO A 88 7.65 -3.60 -17.82
C PRO A 88 7.57 -4.19 -16.40
N ILE A 89 6.46 -4.84 -16.02
CA ILE A 89 6.25 -5.25 -14.63
C ILE A 89 7.02 -6.49 -14.26
N TRP A 90 7.01 -7.51 -15.13
CA TRP A 90 7.74 -8.74 -14.85
C TRP A 90 9.25 -8.48 -14.80
N MET A 91 9.77 -7.57 -15.65
CA MET A 91 11.16 -7.12 -15.61
C MET A 91 11.49 -6.38 -14.31
N LEU A 92 10.67 -5.39 -13.91
CA LEU A 92 10.84 -4.66 -12.64
C LEU A 92 10.80 -5.61 -11.44
N SER A 93 9.86 -6.54 -11.43
CA SER A 93 9.75 -7.57 -10.39
C SER A 93 10.98 -8.48 -10.33
N GLN A 94 11.52 -8.91 -11.48
CA GLN A 94 12.73 -9.74 -11.52
C GLN A 94 13.99 -8.98 -11.12
N GLU A 95 14.19 -7.77 -11.65
CA GLU A 95 15.37 -6.94 -11.35
C GLU A 95 15.42 -6.52 -9.88
N LEU A 96 14.27 -6.26 -9.27
CA LEU A 96 14.17 -5.79 -7.88
C LEU A 96 13.96 -6.94 -6.87
N GLY A 97 13.77 -8.17 -7.35
CA GLY A 97 13.42 -9.33 -6.50
C GLY A 97 12.07 -9.17 -5.79
N ILE A 98 11.14 -8.45 -6.40
CA ILE A 98 9.83 -8.11 -5.83
C ILE A 98 8.77 -9.08 -6.38
N ASN A 99 8.25 -9.92 -5.50
CA ASN A 99 7.28 -10.97 -5.86
C ASN A 99 5.82 -10.58 -5.59
N ASN A 100 5.56 -9.38 -5.07
CA ASN A 100 4.21 -8.91 -4.74
C ASN A 100 3.88 -7.59 -5.45
N GLN A 101 2.70 -7.52 -6.06
CA GLN A 101 2.14 -6.33 -6.69
C GLN A 101 2.16 -5.09 -5.78
N LEU A 102 1.88 -5.28 -4.49
CA LEU A 102 1.87 -4.20 -3.50
C LEU A 102 3.26 -3.56 -3.35
N ASP A 103 4.30 -4.38 -3.32
CA ASP A 103 5.68 -3.94 -3.19
C ASP A 103 6.13 -3.21 -4.48
N VAL A 104 5.69 -3.66 -5.66
CA VAL A 104 5.95 -2.94 -6.92
C VAL A 104 5.30 -1.56 -6.91
N ILE A 105 4.02 -1.47 -6.52
CA ILE A 105 3.31 -0.20 -6.40
C ILE A 105 3.99 0.71 -5.38
N ARG A 106 4.42 0.16 -4.24
CA ARG A 106 5.14 0.91 -3.21
C ARG A 106 6.47 1.44 -3.71
N PHE A 107 7.23 0.64 -4.46
CA PHE A 107 8.45 1.08 -5.11
C PHE A 107 8.20 2.22 -6.11
N LEU A 108 7.23 2.05 -7.01
CA LEU A 108 6.86 3.08 -7.98
C LEU A 108 6.41 4.38 -7.30
N ALA A 109 5.59 4.26 -6.26
CA ALA A 109 5.16 5.38 -5.44
C ALA A 109 6.37 6.09 -4.81
N SER A 110 7.31 5.36 -4.20
CA SER A 110 8.52 5.95 -3.62
C SER A 110 9.38 6.69 -4.63
N CYS A 111 9.66 6.07 -5.78
CA CYS A 111 10.44 6.67 -6.87
C CYS A 111 9.78 7.93 -7.42
N TRP A 112 8.45 7.97 -7.46
CA TRP A 112 7.70 9.14 -7.91
C TRP A 112 7.63 10.22 -6.83
N LEU A 113 7.39 9.86 -5.57
CA LEU A 113 7.18 10.80 -4.47
C LEU A 113 8.42 11.63 -4.17
N LEU A 114 9.60 11.02 -4.07
CA LEU A 114 10.82 11.71 -3.65
C LEU A 114 11.12 12.97 -4.48
N PRO A 115 11.30 12.91 -5.81
CA PRO A 115 11.61 14.09 -6.61
C PRO A 115 10.47 15.13 -6.58
N GLN A 116 9.22 14.70 -6.42
CA GLN A 116 8.08 15.61 -6.33
C GLN A 116 8.03 16.34 -4.98
N MET A 117 8.39 15.64 -3.90
CA MET A 117 8.52 16.23 -2.57
C MET A 117 9.67 17.25 -2.54
N GLU A 118 10.82 16.90 -3.10
CA GLU A 118 11.97 17.81 -3.19
C GLU A 118 11.63 19.08 -3.98
N HIS A 119 10.95 18.91 -5.12
CA HIS A 119 10.52 20.02 -5.95
C HIS A 119 9.52 20.95 -5.24
N ARG A 120 8.59 20.38 -4.45
CA ARG A 120 7.47 21.15 -3.87
C ARG A 120 7.75 21.72 -2.50
N PHE A 121 8.47 20.99 -1.66
CA PHE A 121 8.67 21.32 -0.25
C PHE A 121 10.14 21.61 0.10
N GLY A 122 11.05 21.48 -0.87
CA GLY A 122 12.49 21.61 -0.67
C GLY A 122 13.12 20.31 -0.16
N PRO A 123 14.38 20.37 0.31
CA PRO A 123 15.15 19.19 0.68
C PRO A 123 14.41 18.26 1.65
N VAL A 124 14.32 16.99 1.27
CA VAL A 124 13.63 15.96 2.06
C VAL A 124 14.58 15.46 3.16
N PRO A 125 14.12 15.35 4.43
CA PRO A 125 14.94 14.82 5.51
C PRO A 125 15.38 13.38 5.25
N GLU A 126 16.58 13.02 5.71
CA GLU A 126 17.13 11.66 5.58
C GLU A 126 16.19 10.58 6.14
N THR A 127 15.50 10.86 7.25
CA THR A 127 14.51 9.94 7.84
C THR A 127 13.36 9.61 6.89
N VAL A 128 12.94 10.57 6.07
CA VAL A 128 11.89 10.38 5.07
C VAL A 128 12.44 9.62 3.86
N CYS A 129 13.68 9.91 3.45
CA CYS A 129 14.36 9.14 2.41
C CYS A 129 14.45 7.65 2.80
N THR A 130 14.80 7.34 4.05
CA THR A 130 14.81 5.96 4.56
C THR A 130 13.44 5.29 4.41
N VAL A 131 12.34 5.95 4.80
CA VAL A 131 10.98 5.40 4.63
C VAL A 131 10.66 5.10 3.17
N LEU A 132 11.08 5.96 2.25
CA LEU A 132 10.83 5.78 0.81
C LEU A 132 11.68 4.64 0.22
N PHE A 133 12.90 4.41 0.70
CA PHE A 133 13.84 3.42 0.15
C PHE A 133 13.91 2.08 0.90
N ASP A 134 13.34 1.97 2.11
CA ASP A 134 13.43 0.78 2.97
C ASP A 134 12.89 -0.51 2.32
N LEU A 135 12.09 -0.40 1.25
CA LEU A 135 11.63 -1.53 0.47
C LEU A 135 12.78 -2.31 -0.19
N ILE A 136 13.77 -1.60 -0.74
CA ILE A 136 14.91 -2.20 -1.46
C ILE A 136 15.85 -2.92 -0.48
N ALA A 137 15.98 -2.40 0.74
CA ALA A 137 16.80 -3.02 1.78
C ALA A 137 16.18 -4.32 2.32
N SER A 138 14.85 -4.43 2.30
CA SER A 138 14.10 -5.60 2.77
C SER A 138 14.08 -6.73 1.73
N THR A 139 14.02 -6.41 0.43
CA THR A 139 14.08 -7.40 -0.66
C THR A 139 15.48 -8.00 -0.83
N LYS A 140 16.55 -7.22 -0.64
CA LYS A 140 17.93 -7.72 -0.70
C LYS A 140 18.24 -8.78 0.38
N ARG A 141 17.52 -8.80 1.51
CA ARG A 141 17.64 -9.84 2.56
C ARG A 141 16.85 -11.12 2.27
N ARG A 142 15.95 -11.11 1.27
CA ARG A 142 15.10 -12.26 0.91
C ARG A 142 15.55 -13.02 -0.34
N SER A 143 16.63 -12.62 -1.00
CA SER A 143 17.23 -13.43 -2.05
C SER A 143 18.00 -14.60 -1.42
N PRO A 144 17.61 -15.87 -1.61
CA PRO A 144 18.48 -16.98 -1.28
C PRO A 144 19.64 -16.98 -2.27
N GLU A 145 20.87 -17.06 -1.77
CA GLU A 145 22.03 -17.31 -2.64
C GLU A 145 21.75 -18.48 -3.58
N PRO A 146 22.22 -18.44 -4.84
CA PRO A 146 22.09 -19.59 -5.73
C PRO A 146 22.73 -20.78 -5.03
N ALA A 147 21.94 -21.83 -4.80
CA ALA A 147 22.42 -23.09 -4.26
C ALA A 147 23.64 -23.51 -5.08
N ARG A 148 24.83 -23.44 -4.47
CA ARG A 148 26.00 -24.11 -5.02
C ARG A 148 25.63 -25.59 -5.02
N ASN A 149 25.45 -26.14 -6.22
CA ASN A 149 25.42 -27.58 -6.45
C ASN A 149 26.68 -28.17 -5.82
N CYS A 150 26.52 -28.73 -4.62
CA CYS A 150 27.46 -29.66 -4.04
C CYS A 150 26.96 -31.06 -4.39
N ASP A 151 26.94 -31.40 -5.68
CA ASP A 151 26.76 -32.78 -6.15
C ASP A 151 27.39 -32.89 -7.55
N ALA A 152 28.68 -33.17 -7.55
CA ALA A 152 29.34 -33.88 -8.64
C ALA A 152 30.53 -34.63 -8.02
N PHE A 153 30.32 -35.94 -7.89
CA PHE A 153 31.24 -37.06 -7.63
C PHE A 153 32.74 -36.77 -7.54
#